data_AF-A0A819HM22-F1
#
_entry.id   AF-A0A819HM22-F1
#
_cell.length_a   1.000
_cell.length_b   1.000
_cell.length_c   1.000
_cell.angle_alpha   90.00
_cell.angle_beta   90.00
_cell.angle_gamma   90.00
#
_symmetry.space_group_name_H-M   'P 1'
#
loop_
_entity.id
_entity.type
_entity.pdbx_description
1 polymer ?
#
loop_
_entity_poly.entity_id
_entity_poly.type
_entity_poly.pdbx_seq_one_letter_code
_entity_poly.pdbx_strand_id
1 'polypeptide(L)'
;MKKYSKRPLELNERNQIISNMKDDNQGYYRKYNKLAYELGDRTREFIYNQWLHIDPSCKRGRWSDDEHTQLLTHIHQQTHKITNWPLVSAPVQTRSSRQCSERVLDTLKNGNRTTKEKHRLFTSDEDRLLIEQYNLHGSKWSIIAKEFSSRTDNSLLVRYRMLIKAKTQWNWFCQINNRMKCFLLFL
;
A
#
# COMPACT_ATOMS: atom_id res chain seq x y z
N MET A 1 10.24 5.23 32.30
CA MET A 1 10.16 5.72 30.90
C MET A 1 8.74 6.20 30.65
N LYS A 2 8.52 7.47 30.27
CA LYS A 2 7.19 7.94 29.87
C LYS A 2 6.77 7.16 28.61
N LYS A 3 5.67 6.40 28.69
CA LYS A 3 5.11 5.69 27.53
C LYS A 3 4.42 6.72 26.64
N TYR A 4 4.98 6.99 25.46
CA TYR A 4 4.36 7.87 24.48
C TYR A 4 3.03 7.29 23.96
N SER A 5 2.11 8.19 23.58
CA SER A 5 0.76 7.80 23.19
C SER A 5 0.72 7.15 21.82
N LYS A 6 0.11 5.96 21.73
CA LYS A 6 -0.18 5.25 20.46
C LYS A 6 -1.51 5.70 19.82
N ARG A 7 -2.15 6.74 20.37
CA ARG A 7 -3.44 7.24 19.84
C ARG A 7 -3.28 7.78 18.41
N PRO A 8 -4.34 7.74 17.59
CA PRO A 8 -4.33 8.33 16.24
C PRO A 8 -3.92 9.81 16.25
N LEU A 9 -3.40 10.30 15.13
CA LEU A 9 -3.07 11.72 14.96
C LEU A 9 -4.37 12.53 14.85
N GLU A 10 -4.55 13.52 15.72
CA GLU A 10 -5.71 14.41 15.67
C GLU A 10 -5.55 15.49 14.60
N LEU A 11 -6.67 16.07 14.16
CA LEU A 11 -6.67 17.06 13.08
C LEU A 11 -5.86 18.32 13.45
N ASN A 12 -5.94 18.77 14.70
CA ASN A 12 -5.16 19.91 15.17
C ASN A 12 -3.65 19.62 15.12
N GLU A 13 -3.23 18.45 15.63
CA GLU A 13 -1.82 18.01 15.57
C GLU A 13 -1.34 17.93 14.12
N ARG A 14 -2.17 17.38 13.22
CA ARG A 14 -1.87 17.32 11.79
C ARG A 14 -1.62 18.70 11.19
N ASN A 15 -2.47 19.67 11.49
CA ASN A 15 -2.33 21.04 11.00
C ASN A 15 -1.08 21.73 11.56
N GLN A 16 -0.75 21.48 12.83
CA GLN A 16 0.47 21.99 13.45
C GLN A 16 1.73 21.41 12.80
N ILE A 17 1.74 20.10 12.48
CA ILE A 17 2.85 19.49 11.75
C ILE A 17 2.97 20.13 10.36
N ILE A 18 1.85 20.32 9.65
CA ILE A 18 1.89 20.92 8.31
C ILE A 18 2.42 22.36 8.35
N SER A 19 1.93 23.18 9.27
CA SER A 19 2.34 24.58 9.39
C SER A 19 3.83 24.71 9.70
N ASN A 20 4.34 23.95 10.68
CA ASN A 20 5.73 24.05 11.13
C ASN A 20 6.77 23.51 10.13
N MET A 21 6.35 22.70 9.16
CA MET A 21 7.26 21.98 8.27
C MET A 21 7.23 22.49 6.82
N LYS A 22 6.38 23.49 6.50
CA LYS A 22 6.26 24.07 5.16
C LYS A 22 7.53 24.75 4.64
N ASP A 23 8.44 25.18 5.52
CA ASP A 23 9.40 26.22 5.16
C ASP A 23 10.84 25.79 4.86
N ASP A 24 11.32 24.56 5.09
CA ASP A 24 12.74 24.25 4.76
C ASP A 24 13.06 22.77 4.49
N ASN A 25 13.87 22.55 3.46
CA ASN A 25 14.61 21.30 3.19
C ASN A 25 15.90 21.15 4.02
N GLN A 26 16.19 22.05 4.96
CA GLN A 26 17.40 22.02 5.80
C GLN A 26 17.06 22.30 7.26
N GLY A 27 17.22 21.27 8.12
CA GLY A 27 17.06 21.41 9.58
C GLY A 27 16.00 20.52 10.23
N TYR A 28 15.60 19.43 9.56
CA TYR A 28 14.59 18.46 10.00
C TYR A 28 14.64 18.11 11.50
N TYR A 29 15.83 17.87 12.06
CA TYR A 29 15.98 17.34 13.42
C TYR A 29 15.52 18.31 14.53
N ARG A 30 15.80 19.62 14.39
CA ARG A 30 15.46 20.62 15.44
C ARG A 30 13.96 20.91 15.49
N LYS A 31 13.32 21.01 14.31
CA LYS A 31 11.87 21.30 14.20
C LYS A 31 11.02 20.14 14.77
N TYR A 32 11.38 18.89 14.48
CA TYR A 32 10.66 17.72 15.05
C TYR A 32 10.78 17.62 16.56
N ASN A 33 11.96 17.91 17.13
CA ASN A 33 12.12 17.93 18.58
C ASN A 33 11.28 19.02 19.22
N LYS A 34 11.32 20.25 18.69
CA LYS A 34 10.52 21.37 19.20
C LYS A 34 9.03 21.02 19.21
N LEU A 35 8.52 20.52 18.08
CA LEU A 35 7.10 20.15 17.97
C LEU A 35 6.74 18.95 18.85
N ALA A 36 7.65 18.00 19.07
CA ALA A 36 7.45 16.90 20.01
C ALA A 36 7.28 17.41 21.45
N TYR A 37 8.08 18.41 21.86
CA TYR A 37 7.92 19.05 23.16
C TYR A 37 6.59 19.80 23.28
N GLU A 38 6.18 20.54 22.25
CA GLU A 38 4.91 21.28 22.22
C GLU A 38 3.68 20.36 22.29
N LEU A 39 3.74 19.21 21.59
CA LEU A 39 2.68 18.20 21.62
C LEU A 39 2.70 17.34 22.88
N GLY A 40 3.83 17.29 23.60
CA GLY A 40 4.01 16.68 24.93
C GLY A 40 3.97 15.14 24.97
N ASP A 41 2.97 14.52 24.34
CA ASP A 41 2.77 13.06 24.32
C ASP A 41 3.29 12.39 23.03
N ARG A 42 3.82 13.17 22.08
CA ARG A 42 4.34 12.72 20.80
C ARG A 42 5.86 12.68 20.79
N THR A 43 6.43 11.70 20.09
CA THR A 43 7.87 11.65 19.83
C THR A 43 8.23 12.37 18.55
N ARG A 44 9.49 12.81 18.45
CA ARG A 44 10.04 13.34 17.20
C ARG A 44 9.93 12.31 16.07
N GLU A 45 10.12 11.02 16.35
CA GLU A 45 10.03 9.95 15.36
C GLU A 45 8.60 9.79 14.86
N PHE A 46 7.62 9.90 15.75
CA PHE A 46 6.21 9.89 15.37
C PHE A 46 5.91 11.05 14.41
N ILE A 47 6.31 12.27 14.77
CA ILE A 47 6.09 13.46 13.93
C ILE A 47 6.78 13.32 12.58
N TYR A 48 8.04 12.86 12.55
CA TYR A 48 8.77 12.62 11.31
C TYR A 48 8.02 11.63 10.41
N ASN A 49 7.62 10.47 10.96
CA ASN A 49 6.87 9.47 10.22
C ASN A 49 5.52 10.01 9.71
N GLN A 50 4.82 10.83 10.52
CA GLN A 50 3.59 11.48 10.08
C GLN A 50 3.85 12.47 8.94
N TRP A 51 4.88 13.31 9.05
CA TRP A 51 5.27 14.27 8.01
C TRP A 51 5.51 13.59 6.66
N LEU A 52 6.21 12.45 6.64
CA LEU A 52 6.43 11.67 5.42
C LEU A 52 5.12 11.30 4.69
N HIS A 53 3.99 11.21 5.40
CA HIS A 53 2.69 10.91 4.83
C HIS A 53 1.83 12.14 4.52
N ILE A 54 1.94 13.21 5.31
CA ILE A 54 1.05 14.39 5.23
C ILE A 54 1.66 15.59 4.49
N ASP A 55 2.94 15.55 4.13
CA ASP A 55 3.61 16.61 3.38
C ASP A 55 2.81 17.01 2.12
N PRO A 56 2.28 18.25 2.04
CA PRO A 56 1.47 18.71 0.92
C PRO A 56 2.24 18.87 -0.40
N SER A 57 3.57 19.04 -0.34
CA SER A 57 4.40 19.16 -1.55
C SER A 57 4.51 17.84 -2.32
N CYS A 58 4.25 16.73 -1.64
CA CYS A 58 4.38 15.40 -2.19
C CYS A 58 3.01 14.83 -2.60
N LYS A 59 2.81 14.64 -3.91
CA LYS A 59 1.63 14.00 -4.48
C LYS A 59 1.48 12.57 -3.97
N ARG A 60 0.25 12.23 -3.59
CA ARG A 60 -0.18 10.87 -3.21
C ARG A 60 -1.01 10.26 -4.33
N GLY A 61 -1.01 8.93 -4.41
CA GLY A 61 -1.76 8.19 -5.43
C GLY A 61 -0.96 7.87 -6.70
N ARG A 62 -1.69 7.58 -7.78
CA ARG A 62 -1.18 6.98 -9.02
C ARG A 62 -0.03 7.79 -9.62
N TRP A 63 1.02 7.08 -10.04
CA TRP A 63 2.12 7.66 -10.82
C TRP A 63 1.63 7.99 -12.22
N SER A 64 1.92 9.19 -12.71
CA SER A 64 1.74 9.49 -14.13
C SER A 64 2.85 8.85 -14.95
N ASP A 65 2.58 8.65 -16.24
CA ASP A 65 3.59 8.09 -17.16
C ASP A 65 4.76 9.07 -17.34
N ASP A 66 4.50 10.37 -17.28
CA ASP A 66 5.53 11.43 -17.30
C ASP A 66 6.44 11.39 -16.05
N GLU A 67 5.86 11.35 -14.84
CA GLU A 67 6.62 11.19 -13.58
C GLU A 67 7.50 9.94 -13.63
N HIS A 68 6.95 8.85 -14.18
CA HIS A 68 7.66 7.58 -14.29
C HIS A 68 8.79 7.63 -15.31
N THR A 69 8.57 8.26 -16.46
CA THR A 69 9.56 8.40 -17.52
C THR A 69 10.73 9.27 -17.05
N GLN A 70 10.44 10.39 -16.40
CA GLN A 70 11.48 11.25 -15.82
C GLN A 70 12.32 10.48 -14.80
N LEU A 71 11.67 9.74 -13.89
CA LEU A 71 12.36 8.91 -12.90
C LEU A 71 13.30 7.89 -13.56
N LEU A 72 12.83 7.17 -14.57
CA LEU A 72 13.64 6.16 -15.27
C LEU A 72 14.80 6.78 -16.07
N THR A 73 14.56 7.89 -16.76
CA THR A 73 15.60 8.62 -17.49
C THR A 73 16.74 9.04 -16.56
N HIS A 74 16.42 9.62 -15.41
CA HIS A 74 17.43 10.05 -14.45
C HIS A 74 18.16 8.89 -13.78
N ILE A 75 17.49 7.75 -13.59
CA ILE A 75 18.15 6.52 -13.14
C ILE A 75 19.15 6.02 -14.19
N HIS A 76 18.77 6.00 -15.46
CA HIS A 76 19.66 5.55 -16.55
C HIS A 76 20.86 6.49 -16.73
N GLN A 77 20.71 7.78 -16.42
CA GLN A 77 21.82 8.73 -16.43
C GLN A 77 22.80 8.56 -15.26
N GLN A 78 22.42 7.84 -14.18
CA GLN A 78 23.37 7.53 -13.11
C GLN A 78 24.35 6.44 -13.58
N THR A 79 25.62 6.79 -13.67
CA THR A 79 26.71 5.87 -14.09
C THR A 79 27.12 4.87 -13.00
N HIS A 80 26.73 5.11 -11.74
CA HIS A 80 27.08 4.30 -10.58
C HIS A 80 25.84 3.75 -9.86
N LYS A 81 26.04 2.79 -8.93
CA LYS A 81 24.97 2.28 -8.04
C LYS A 81 24.14 3.44 -7.49
N ILE A 82 22.82 3.34 -7.62
CA ILE A 82 21.87 4.34 -7.14
C ILE A 82 21.94 4.40 -5.61
N THR A 83 22.79 5.27 -5.08
CA THR A 83 22.94 5.50 -3.64
C THR A 83 22.32 6.82 -3.19
N ASN A 84 22.18 7.79 -4.11
CA ASN A 84 21.69 9.14 -3.81
C ASN A 84 20.28 9.40 -4.39
N TRP A 85 19.25 8.94 -3.67
CA TRP A 85 17.85 9.15 -4.03
C TRP A 85 17.40 10.61 -4.12
N PRO A 86 17.84 11.53 -3.24
CA PRO A 86 17.58 12.95 -3.40
C PRO A 86 17.91 13.50 -4.79
N LEU A 87 19.08 13.13 -5.33
CA LEU A 87 19.51 13.54 -6.67
C LEU A 87 18.62 12.96 -7.77
N VAL A 88 18.24 11.69 -7.65
CA VAL A 88 17.36 11.01 -8.61
C VAL A 88 15.92 11.55 -8.57
N SER A 89 15.45 12.03 -7.41
CA SER A 89 14.08 12.54 -7.25
C SER A 89 13.89 14.03 -7.55
N ALA A 90 14.96 14.82 -7.49
CA ALA A 90 14.95 16.26 -7.80
C ALA A 90 14.18 16.62 -9.09
N PRO A 91 14.32 15.89 -10.22
CA PRO A 91 13.61 16.19 -11.45
C PRO A 91 12.11 15.85 -11.42
N VAL A 92 11.67 14.89 -10.60
CA VAL A 92 10.25 14.50 -10.52
C VAL A 92 9.43 15.61 -9.83
N GLN A 93 10.04 16.35 -8.89
CA GLN A 93 9.51 17.50 -8.11
C GLN A 93 8.24 17.27 -7.29
N THR A 94 7.29 16.49 -7.80
CA THR A 94 5.99 16.18 -7.21
C THR A 94 6.03 15.01 -6.23
N ARG A 95 7.16 14.29 -6.15
CA ARG A 95 7.33 13.07 -5.33
C ARG A 95 8.58 13.18 -4.46
N SER A 96 8.50 12.62 -3.25
CA SER A 96 9.66 12.55 -2.37
C SER A 96 10.68 11.50 -2.85
N SER A 97 11.94 11.65 -2.43
CA SER A 97 13.00 10.67 -2.69
C SER A 97 12.65 9.26 -2.25
N ARG A 98 11.93 9.13 -1.12
CA ARG A 98 11.43 7.86 -0.64
C ARG A 98 10.41 7.26 -1.60
N GLN A 99 9.43 8.04 -2.06
CA GLN A 99 8.43 7.57 -3.04
C GLN A 99 9.09 7.13 -4.35
N CYS A 100 10.10 7.87 -4.83
CA CYS A 100 10.88 7.49 -6.00
C CYS A 100 11.60 6.15 -5.78
N SER A 101 12.26 5.97 -4.62
CA SER A 101 12.95 4.71 -4.30
C SER A 101 12.00 3.51 -4.23
N GLU A 102 10.85 3.68 -3.58
CA GLU A 102 9.82 2.66 -3.47
C GLU A 102 9.27 2.31 -4.85
N ARG A 103 9.02 3.30 -5.71
CA ARG A 103 8.55 3.10 -7.08
C ARG A 103 9.53 2.30 -7.92
N VAL A 104 10.83 2.58 -7.82
CA VAL A 104 11.86 1.83 -8.57
C VAL A 104 11.93 0.39 -8.08
N LEU A 105 11.95 0.17 -6.76
CA LEU A 105 11.94 -1.17 -6.20
C LEU A 105 10.70 -1.96 -6.64
N ASP A 106 9.54 -1.30 -6.69
CA ASP A 106 8.30 -1.90 -7.21
C ASP A 106 8.38 -2.22 -8.70
N THR A 107 9.00 -1.36 -9.51
CA THR A 107 9.23 -1.62 -10.94
C THR A 107 10.20 -2.78 -11.14
N LEU A 108 11.28 -2.87 -10.37
CA LEU A 108 12.23 -3.97 -10.43
C LEU A 108 11.60 -5.31 -10.01
N LYS A 109 10.84 -5.30 -8.90
CA LYS A 109 10.14 -6.50 -8.41
C LYS A 109 9.05 -6.99 -9.35
N ASN A 110 8.30 -6.07 -9.95
CA ASN A 110 7.18 -6.41 -10.79
C ASN A 110 7.55 -6.50 -12.28
N GLY A 111 8.79 -6.22 -12.68
CA GLY A 111 9.08 -5.88 -14.07
C GLY A 111 8.24 -4.68 -14.52
N ASN A 112 8.36 -4.26 -15.78
CA ASN A 112 7.57 -3.14 -16.33
C ASN A 112 6.07 -3.45 -16.50
N ARG A 113 5.50 -4.33 -15.65
CA ARG A 113 4.07 -4.64 -15.59
C ARG A 113 3.26 -3.37 -15.43
N THR A 114 2.41 -3.11 -16.41
CA THR A 114 1.56 -1.93 -16.42
C THR A 114 0.53 -2.00 -15.30
N THR A 115 0.03 -0.85 -14.86
CA THR A 115 -1.10 -0.79 -13.91
C THR A 115 -2.30 -1.61 -14.41
N LYS A 116 -2.50 -1.69 -15.73
CA LYS A 116 -3.57 -2.49 -16.35
C LYS A 116 -3.40 -4.00 -16.10
N GLU A 117 -2.18 -4.52 -16.25
CA GLU A 117 -1.91 -5.95 -15.97
C GLU A 117 -2.06 -6.28 -14.49
N LYS A 118 -1.69 -5.36 -13.59
CA LYS A 118 -1.86 -5.52 -12.14
C LYS A 118 -3.34 -5.55 -11.71
N HIS A 119 -4.21 -4.85 -12.44
CA HIS A 119 -5.65 -4.76 -12.14
C HIS A 119 -6.54 -5.66 -13.02
N ARG A 120 -5.95 -6.60 -13.78
CA ARG A 120 -6.70 -7.60 -14.54
C ARG A 120 -7.62 -8.40 -13.62
N LEU A 121 -8.85 -8.67 -14.05
CA LEU A 121 -9.79 -9.54 -13.33
C LEU A 121 -9.23 -10.95 -13.15
N PHE A 122 -9.61 -11.61 -12.05
CA PHE A 122 -9.30 -13.03 -11.87
C PHE A 122 -10.11 -13.87 -12.86
N THR A 123 -9.42 -14.79 -13.52
CA THR A 123 -10.03 -15.80 -14.38
C THR A 123 -10.46 -17.01 -13.57
N SER A 124 -11.40 -17.80 -14.11
CA SER A 124 -11.86 -19.03 -13.46
C SER A 124 -10.72 -20.03 -13.22
N ASP A 125 -9.74 -20.09 -14.11
CA ASP A 125 -8.55 -20.93 -13.94
C ASP A 125 -7.67 -20.47 -12.78
N GLU A 126 -7.48 -19.16 -12.63
CA GLU A 126 -6.77 -18.59 -11.49
C GLU A 126 -7.51 -18.83 -10.18
N ASP A 127 -8.84 -18.76 -10.18
CA ASP A 127 -9.65 -19.08 -8.99
C ASP A 127 -9.55 -20.56 -8.62
N ARG A 128 -9.58 -21.46 -9.60
CA ARG A 128 -9.39 -22.90 -9.39
C ARG A 128 -8.01 -23.19 -8.79
N LEU A 129 -6.97 -22.65 -9.42
CA LEU A 129 -5.59 -22.79 -8.92
C LEU A 129 -5.44 -22.19 -7.51
N LEU A 130 -6.08 -21.05 -7.23
CA LEU A 130 -6.01 -20.41 -5.93
C LEU A 130 -6.62 -21.28 -4.83
N ILE A 131 -7.76 -21.91 -5.09
CA ILE A 131 -8.41 -22.82 -4.15
C ILE A 131 -7.53 -24.07 -3.93
N GLU A 132 -6.99 -24.65 -5.00
CA GLU A 132 -6.10 -25.81 -4.94
C GLU A 132 -4.85 -25.52 -4.10
N GLN A 133 -4.15 -24.43 -4.42
CA GLN A 133 -2.94 -24.01 -3.70
C GLN A 133 -3.23 -23.65 -2.24
N TYR A 134 -4.39 -23.06 -1.94
CA TYR A 134 -4.81 -22.82 -0.56
C TYR A 134 -5.07 -24.12 0.19
N ASN A 135 -5.66 -25.13 -0.44
CA ASN A 135 -5.85 -26.45 0.19
C ASN A 135 -4.52 -27.14 0.50
N LEU A 136 -3.49 -26.92 -0.32
CA LEU A 136 -2.15 -27.49 -0.13
C LEU A 136 -1.32 -26.73 0.91
N HIS A 137 -1.36 -25.40 0.91
CA HIS A 137 -0.43 -24.56 1.67
C HIS A 137 -1.08 -23.73 2.80
N GLY A 138 -2.41 -23.67 2.86
CA GLY A 138 -3.17 -22.84 3.78
C GLY A 138 -2.95 -21.34 3.53
N SER A 139 -2.90 -20.54 4.60
CA SER A 139 -2.72 -19.08 4.53
C SER A 139 -1.30 -18.60 4.20
N LYS A 140 -0.45 -19.46 3.62
CA LYS A 140 0.93 -19.13 3.23
C LYS A 140 0.96 -18.42 1.87
N TRP A 141 0.39 -17.21 1.82
CA TRP A 141 0.19 -16.45 0.58
C TRP A 141 1.46 -16.16 -0.21
N SER A 142 2.60 -15.98 0.47
CA SER A 142 3.88 -15.75 -0.18
C SER A 142 4.41 -16.98 -0.93
N ILE A 143 4.03 -18.19 -0.51
CA ILE A 143 4.32 -19.44 -1.22
C ILE A 143 3.38 -19.56 -2.40
N ILE A 144 2.07 -19.42 -2.14
CA ILE A 144 1.03 -19.53 -3.18
C ILE A 144 1.29 -18.54 -4.32
N ALA A 145 1.70 -17.30 -4.01
CA ALA A 145 1.98 -16.28 -5.01
C ALA A 145 3.08 -16.66 -6.02
N LYS A 146 3.98 -17.59 -5.68
CA LYS A 146 5.02 -18.07 -6.61
C LYS A 146 4.44 -18.88 -7.77
N GLU A 147 3.29 -19.51 -7.56
CA GLU A 147 2.56 -20.27 -8.59
C GLU A 147 1.79 -19.37 -9.56
N PHE A 148 1.73 -18.06 -9.29
CA PHE A 148 1.03 -17.09 -10.13
C PHE A 148 2.00 -16.13 -10.79
N SER A 149 2.03 -16.11 -12.12
CA SER A 149 2.91 -15.22 -12.89
C SER A 149 2.63 -13.72 -12.67
N SER A 150 1.36 -13.36 -12.42
CA SER A 150 0.92 -11.95 -12.40
C SER A 150 0.24 -11.50 -11.10
N ARG A 151 0.12 -12.36 -10.08
CA ARG A 151 -0.62 -12.05 -8.85
C ARG A 151 0.33 -11.83 -7.67
N THR A 152 -0.08 -10.96 -6.73
CA THR A 152 0.64 -10.73 -5.48
C THR A 152 -0.03 -11.50 -4.36
N ASP A 153 0.71 -11.77 -3.29
CA ASP A 153 0.21 -12.37 -2.07
C ASP A 153 -1.07 -11.69 -1.54
N ASN A 154 -1.09 -10.37 -1.53
CA ASN A 154 -2.23 -9.58 -1.09
C ASN A 154 -3.42 -9.69 -2.06
N SER A 155 -3.19 -9.73 -3.38
CA SER A 155 -4.30 -9.87 -4.34
C SER A 155 -4.96 -11.24 -4.24
N LEU A 156 -4.18 -12.29 -3.97
CA LEU A 156 -4.68 -13.65 -3.75
C LEU A 156 -5.46 -13.77 -2.43
N LEU A 157 -4.94 -13.20 -1.35
CA LEU A 157 -5.66 -13.13 -0.06
C LEU A 157 -7.03 -12.46 -0.21
N VAL A 158 -7.06 -11.30 -0.88
CA VAL A 158 -8.30 -10.55 -1.13
C VAL A 158 -9.26 -11.37 -1.98
N ARG A 159 -8.78 -11.98 -3.09
CA ARG A 159 -9.61 -12.81 -3.96
C ARG A 159 -10.20 -14.00 -3.21
N TYR A 160 -9.38 -14.71 -2.45
CA TYR A 160 -9.83 -15.85 -1.64
C TYR A 160 -10.93 -15.45 -0.66
N ARG A 161 -10.77 -14.33 0.06
CA ARG A 161 -11.82 -13.80 0.96
C ARG A 161 -13.13 -13.53 0.23
N MET A 162 -13.07 -13.01 -0.99
CA MET A 162 -14.27 -12.79 -1.82
C MET A 162 -14.92 -14.12 -2.22
N LEU A 163 -14.14 -15.12 -2.65
CA LEU A 163 -14.65 -16.44 -3.03
C LEU A 163 -15.33 -17.15 -1.85
N ILE A 164 -14.72 -17.10 -0.66
CA ILE A 164 -15.31 -17.69 0.55
C ILE A 164 -16.59 -16.97 0.94
N LYS A 165 -16.61 -15.63 0.92
CA LYS A 165 -17.82 -14.85 1.22
C LYS A 165 -18.96 -15.20 0.25
N ALA A 166 -18.67 -15.29 -1.05
CA ALA A 166 -19.65 -15.67 -2.07
C ALA A 166 -20.18 -17.09 -1.84
N LYS A 167 -19.30 -18.06 -1.53
CA LYS A 167 -19.69 -19.44 -1.21
C LYS A 167 -20.59 -19.51 0.02
N THR A 168 -20.25 -18.79 1.09
CA THR A 168 -21.06 -18.75 2.32
C THR A 168 -22.42 -18.14 2.08
N GLN A 169 -22.49 -17.03 1.33
CA GLN A 169 -23.76 -16.39 0.96
C GLN A 169 -24.63 -17.31 0.10
N TRP A 170 -24.03 -18.00 -0.87
CA TRP A 170 -24.73 -18.96 -1.72
C TRP A 170 -25.28 -20.14 -0.91
N ASN A 171 -24.45 -20.73 -0.04
CA ASN A 171 -24.87 -21.82 0.84
C ASN A 171 -26.05 -21.43 1.73
N TRP A 172 -26.00 -20.22 2.31
CA TRP A 172 -27.11 -19.69 3.10
C TRP A 172 -28.40 -19.54 2.29
N PHE A 173 -28.31 -19.01 1.06
CA PHE A 173 -29.46 -18.87 0.17
C PHE A 173 -30.07 -20.24 -0.20
N CYS A 174 -29.21 -21.23 -0.52
CA CYS A 174 -29.67 -22.59 -0.79
C CYS A 174 -30.35 -23.24 0.43
N GLN A 175 -29.82 -23.02 1.64
CA GLN A 175 -30.43 -23.51 2.88
C GLN A 175 -31.81 -22.91 3.12
N ILE A 176 -31.99 -21.62 2.89
CA ILE A 176 -33.30 -20.96 3.00
C ILE A 176 -34.27 -21.50 1.95
N ASN A 177 -33.84 -21.61 0.70
CA ASN A 177 -34.70 -22.16 -0.35
C ASN A 177 -35.11 -23.61 -0.07
N ASN A 178 -34.19 -24.45 0.43
CA ASN A 178 -34.53 -25.81 0.84
C ASN A 178 -35.50 -25.79 2.02
N ARG A 179 -35.31 -24.92 3.03
CA ARG A 179 -36.26 -24.78 4.13
C ARG A 179 -37.64 -24.33 3.64
N MET A 180 -37.73 -23.35 2.76
CA MET A 180 -39.00 -22.88 2.21
C MET A 180 -39.70 -23.96 1.37
N LYS A 181 -38.95 -24.74 0.57
CA LYS A 181 -39.49 -25.89 -0.15
C LYS A 181 -40.01 -26.98 0.79
N CYS A 182 -39.30 -27.26 1.89
CA CYS A 182 -39.80 -28.18 2.92
C CYS A 182 -41.09 -27.66 3.57
N PHE A 183 -41.20 -26.36 3.88
CA PHE A 183 -42.43 -25.78 4.43
C PHE A 183 -43.64 -25.87 3.49
N LEU A 184 -43.42 -25.77 2.17
CA LEU A 184 -44.48 -25.88 1.15
C LEU A 184 -44.85 -27.34 0.80
N LEU A 185 -44.05 -28.33 1.21
CA LEU A 185 -44.34 -29.77 1.04
C LEU A 185 -45.12 -30.37 2.23
N PHE A 186 -45.40 -29.58 3.26
CA PHE A 186 -46.23 -29.96 4.43
C PHE A 186 -47.57 -29.20 4.50
N LEU A 187 -47.98 -28.57 3.40
CA LEU A 187 -49.33 -28.01 3.16
C LEU A 187 -49.98 -28.81 2.04
#